data_AF-A0A938W1C4-F1
#
_entry.id   AF-A0A938W1C4-F1
#
_cell.length_a   1.000
_cell.length_b   1.000
_cell.length_c   1.000
_cell.angle_alpha   90.00
_cell.angle_beta   90.00
_cell.angle_gamma   90.00
#
_symmetry.space_group_name_H-M   'P 1'
#
loop_
_entity.id
_entity.type
_entity.pdbx_description
1 polymer ?
#
loop_
_entity_poly.entity_id
_entity_poly.type
_entity_poly.pdbx_seq_one_letter_code
_entity_poly.pdbx_strand_id
1 'polypeptide(L)' 'MSGATASQEITPTYNPKNRLTQINKNGAVSGTYVYDGDGVRVKETAGGVTTVYIGAYFEWTGSTATMKS' A
#
# COMPACT_ATOMS: atom_id res chain seq x y z
N MET A 1 -8.67 26.69 -23.22
CA MET A 1 -8.36 26.23 -21.85
C MET A 1 -7.10 25.38 -21.94
N SER A 2 -5.93 25.93 -21.60
CA SER A 2 -4.70 25.15 -21.55
C SER A 2 -4.65 24.48 -20.18
N GLY A 3 -5.08 23.22 -20.12
CA GLY A 3 -4.96 22.40 -18.92
C GLY A 3 -3.49 22.09 -18.67
N ALA A 4 -2.79 22.96 -17.94
CA ALA A 4 -1.46 22.66 -17.46
C ALA A 4 -1.55 21.45 -16.52
N THR A 5 -0.98 20.31 -16.93
CA THR A 5 -0.74 19.20 -16.01
C THR A 5 0.25 19.70 -14.97
N ALA A 6 -0.20 19.90 -13.73
CA ALA A 6 0.71 20.21 -12.64
C ALA A 6 1.75 19.07 -12.54
N SER A 7 3.04 19.42 -12.54
CA SER A 7 4.10 18.46 -12.25
C SER A 7 3.90 17.97 -10.83
N GLN A 8 3.76 16.65 -10.66
CA GLN A 8 3.67 16.05 -9.33
C GLN A 8 5.07 15.61 -8.90
N GLU A 9 5.53 16.10 -7.76
CA GLU A 9 6.73 15.58 -7.11
C GLU A 9 6.37 14.26 -6.42
N ILE A 10 7.10 13.19 -6.73
CA ILE A 10 6.92 11.87 -6.13
C ILE A 10 8.24 11.47 -5.47
N THR A 11 8.23 11.35 -4.14
CA THR A 11 9.42 11.01 -3.35
C THR A 11 9.20 9.67 -2.67
N PRO A 12 9.79 8.58 -3.19
CA PRO A 12 9.71 7.26 -2.58
C PRO A 12 10.71 7.10 -1.43
N THR A 13 10.30 6.40 -0.37
CA THR A 13 11.17 5.99 0.74
C THR A 13 11.30 4.47 0.75
N TYR A 14 12.52 3.98 0.95
CA TYR A 14 12.82 2.54 0.99
C TYR A 14 13.40 2.14 2.35
N ASN A 15 13.15 0.89 2.73
CA ASN A 15 13.84 0.26 3.86
C ASN A 15 15.24 -0.27 3.47
N PRO A 16 16.08 -0.72 4.43
CA PRO A 16 17.42 -1.24 4.13
C PRO A 16 17.47 -2.48 3.22
N LYS A 17 16.34 -3.16 3.01
CA LYS A 17 16.19 -4.28 2.07
C LYS A 17 15.71 -3.82 0.69
N ASN A 18 15.81 -2.53 0.40
CA ASN A 18 15.40 -1.89 -0.86
C ASN A 18 13.90 -2.09 -1.19
N ARG A 19 13.02 -2.11 -0.19
CA ARG A 19 11.56 -2.25 -0.36
C ARG A 19 10.88 -0.91 -0.10
N LEU A 20 9.94 -0.52 -0.97
CA LEU A 20 9.22 0.75 -0.90
C LEU A 20 8.31 0.78 0.34
N THR A 21 8.57 1.66 1.30
CA THR A 21 7.75 1.77 2.52
C THR A 21 6.81 2.96 2.53
N GLN A 22 7.07 3.98 1.71
CA GLN A 22 6.26 5.19 1.67
C GLN A 22 6.37 5.90 0.31
N ILE A 23 5.27 6.52 -0.14
CA ILE A 23 5.27 7.48 -1.25
C ILE A 23 4.77 8.82 -0.73
N ASN A 24 5.59 9.87 -0.88
CA ASN A 24 5.15 11.24 -0.70
C ASN A 24 4.81 11.87 -2.06
N LYS A 25 3.64 12.52 -2.16
CA LYS A 25 3.24 13.34 -3.31
C LYS A 25 3.18 14.79 -2.87
N ASN A 26 3.99 15.65 -3.49
CA ASN A 26 4.09 17.08 -3.16
C ASN A 26 4.28 17.33 -1.64
N GLY A 27 5.18 16.57 -1.02
CA GLY A 27 5.47 16.66 0.42
C GLY A 27 4.49 15.97 1.37
N ALA A 28 3.37 15.43 0.89
CA ALA A 28 2.38 14.74 1.72
C ALA A 28 2.42 13.21 1.51
N VAL A 29 2.25 12.44 2.58
CA VAL A 29 2.16 10.98 2.51
C VAL A 29 0.93 10.58 1.70
N SER A 30 1.15 9.87 0.59
CA SER A 30 0.08 9.36 -0.28
C SER A 30 -0.08 7.85 -0.23
N GLY A 31 0.94 7.14 0.26
CA GLY A 31 0.97 5.69 0.36
C GLY A 31 1.94 5.23 1.45
N THR A 32 1.57 4.21 2.23
CA THR A 32 2.48 3.48 3.14
C THR A 32 2.34 1.97 2.96
N TYR A 33 3.44 1.24 3.15
CA TYR A 33 3.50 -0.19 2.86
C TYR A 33 4.25 -0.95 3.95
N VAL A 34 3.71 -2.10 4.36
CA VAL A 34 4.32 -3.02 5.35
C VAL A 34 4.58 -4.36 4.70
N TYR A 35 5.71 -4.95 5.04
CA TYR A 35 6.15 -6.25 4.54
C TYR A 35 6.35 -7.23 5.69
N ASP A 36 6.11 -8.51 5.44
CA ASP A 36 6.49 -9.58 6.35
C ASP A 36 8.00 -9.88 6.30
N GLY A 37 8.41 -10.91 7.07
CA GLY A 37 9.79 -11.35 7.15
C GLY A 37 10.36 -11.76 5.79
N ASP A 38 9.55 -12.44 4.99
CA ASP A 38 9.89 -12.95 3.65
C ASP A 38 9.94 -11.84 2.60
N GLY A 39 9.34 -10.69 2.90
CA GLY A 39 9.33 -9.53 2.01
C GLY A 39 8.12 -9.45 1.10
N VAL A 40 7.06 -10.18 1.42
CA VAL A 40 5.75 -10.00 0.80
C VAL A 40 5.06 -8.83 1.48
N ARG A 41 4.41 -7.99 0.68
CA ARG A 41 3.65 -6.84 1.19
C ARG A 41 2.35 -7.33 1.83
N VAL A 42 2.19 -7.08 3.13
CA VAL A 42 1.01 -7.53 3.91
C VAL A 42 0.04 -6.40 4.22
N LYS A 43 0.44 -5.13 4.03
CA LYS A 43 -0.45 -3.97 4.23
C LYS A 43 -0.08 -2.84 3.28
N GLU A 44 -1.09 -2.15 2.80
CA GLU A 44 -1.01 -0.88 2.09
C GLU A 44 -2.04 0.09 2.68
N THR A 45 -1.65 1.35 2.87
CA THR A 45 -2.59 2.46 3.08
C THR A 45 -2.38 3.49 1.98
N ALA A 46 -3.36 3.68 1.10
CA ALA A 46 -3.29 4.62 -0.02
C ALA A 46 -4.66 5.26 -0.27
N GLY A 47 -4.70 6.56 -0.56
CA GLY A 47 -5.95 7.29 -0.78
C GLY A 47 -6.94 7.22 0.40
N GLY A 48 -6.42 7.05 1.63
CA GLY A 48 -7.24 6.87 2.84
C GLY A 48 -7.78 5.45 3.07
N VAL A 49 -7.60 4.54 2.12
CA VAL A 49 -8.03 3.14 2.23
C VAL A 49 -6.87 2.29 2.74
N THR A 50 -7.15 1.41 3.71
CA THR A 50 -6.19 0.40 4.17
C THR A 50 -6.59 -0.96 3.63
N THR A 51 -5.67 -1.62 2.93
CA THR A 51 -5.81 -2.98 2.45
C THR A 51 -4.81 -3.87 3.17
N VAL A 52 -5.28 -4.98 3.73
CA VAL A 52 -4.44 -6.00 4.35
C VAL A 52 -4.44 -7.22 3.43
N TYR A 53 -3.24 -7.69 3.09
CA TYR A 53 -3.05 -8.91 2.31
C TYR A 53 -2.73 -10.04 3.29
N ILE A 54 -3.68 -10.94 3.46
CA ILE A 54 -3.45 -12.20 4.17
C ILE A 54 -2.82 -13.16 3.15
N GLY A 55 -1.69 -13.79 3.50
CA GLY A 55 -0.86 -14.55 2.57
C GLY A 55 -1.61 -15.66 1.81
N ALA A 56 -0.91 -16.34 0.88
CA ALA A 56 -1.50 -17.36 0.00
C ALA A 56 -2.25 -18.50 0.73
N TYR A 57 -1.99 -18.71 2.02
CA TYR A 57 -2.66 -19.71 2.85
C TYR A 57 -4.07 -19.32 3.32
N PHE A 58 -4.55 -18.13 3.00
CA PHE A 58 -5.94 -17.77 3.28
C PHE A 58 -6.88 -18.35 2.22
N GLU A 59 -7.11 -19.66 2.30
CA GLU A 59 -8.20 -20.33 1.60
C GLU A 59 -9.44 -20.29 2.49
N TRP A 60 -10.40 -19.43 2.14
CA TRP A 60 -11.71 -19.43 2.77
C TRP A 60 -12.70 -20.19 1.88
N THR A 61 -12.95 -21.46 2.20
CA THR A 61 -14.06 -22.23 1.60
C THR A 61 -15.19 -22.36 2.62
N GLY A 62 -16.18 -21.48 2.55
CA GLY A 62 -17.43 -21.57 3.31
C GLY A 62 -18.50 -20.70 2.68
N SER A 63 -19.74 -21.17 2.56
CA SER A 63 -20.76 -20.48 1.74
C SER A 63 -21.35 -19.19 2.35
N THR A 64 -20.83 -18.71 3.49
CA THR A 64 -21.25 -17.45 4.13
C THR A 64 -20.26 -17.08 5.24
N ALA A 65 -19.40 -16.08 5.03
CA ALA A 65 -18.66 -15.45 6.12
C ALA A 65 -18.36 -14.00 5.76
N THR A 66 -18.78 -13.12 6.66
CA THR A 66 -18.29 -11.75 6.70
C THR A 66 -17.00 -11.77 7.50
N MET A 67 -15.87 -11.50 6.85
CA MET A 67 -14.63 -11.23 7.60
C MET A 67 -14.81 -9.91 8.33
N LYS A 68 -14.89 -9.98 9.66
CA LYS A 68 -14.79 -8.82 10.54
C LYS A 68 -13.43 -8.86 11.23
N SER A 69 -12.84 -7.68 11.35
CA SER A 69 -11.60 -7.42 12.10
C SER A 69 -11.69 -7.84 13.56
#